data_AF-A0A653VQM8-F1
#
_entry.id   AF-A0A653VQM8-F1
#
_cell.length_a   1.000
_cell.length_b   1.000
_cell.length_c   1.000
_cell.angle_alpha   90.00
_cell.angle_beta   90.00
_cell.angle_gamma   90.00
#
_symmetry.space_group_name_H-M   'P 1'
#
loop_
_entity.id
_entity.type
_entity.pdbx_description
1 polymer ?
#
loop_
_entity_poly.entity_id
_entity_poly.type
_entity_poly.pdbx_seq_one_letter_code
_entity_poly.pdbx_strand_id
1 'polypeptide(L)'
;MLSPNPLLISQSETHSGSALVIIPSSPDSEGWRRAILAEGQGSGIAISTWENEAVDPTNAYSIHISDNLNDLSTNAYTEKTVILTQADALGHWTGRQRADVSLALSVLPTSPSVRYITPSTLDGAKSVAVTSFLNVPLDGTFDSKEGPVDHALTLYREGPLKPGAIYSWLPSDFSIDPAHQSLDASVGTRIDLTGRARCLVHGPYVALPKGQWQATVRFSVDASACRHRLRFEWGPLAQFASFEASPGKSGHFIAQITHIFEEAALCELRVILPESSLAGALTLEGVDIEMMGETAPA
;
A
#
# COMPACT_ATOMS: atom_id res chain seq x y z
N MET A 1 -27.05 -3.73 70.40
CA MET A 1 -27.01 -2.69 69.34
C MET A 1 -26.02 -3.16 68.29
N LEU A 2 -26.51 -3.73 67.20
CA LEU A 2 -25.71 -4.19 66.06
C LEU A 2 -25.83 -3.11 64.97
N SER A 3 -24.72 -2.48 64.61
CA SER A 3 -24.67 -1.50 63.51
C SER A 3 -24.77 -2.23 62.16
N PRO A 4 -25.56 -1.73 61.19
CA PRO A 4 -25.65 -2.32 59.88
C PRO A 4 -24.42 -1.96 59.04
N ASN A 5 -23.84 -2.97 58.38
CA ASN A 5 -22.79 -2.80 57.37
C ASN A 5 -23.35 -2.05 56.16
N PRO A 6 -22.67 -1.01 55.64
CA PRO A 6 -23.09 -0.38 54.39
C PRO A 6 -22.80 -1.32 53.22
N LEU A 7 -23.83 -1.63 52.45
CA LEU A 7 -23.75 -2.28 51.15
C LEU A 7 -22.89 -1.42 50.22
N LEU A 8 -21.67 -1.88 49.93
CA LEU A 8 -20.85 -1.41 48.81
C LEU A 8 -21.55 -1.83 47.51
N ILE A 9 -22.34 -0.90 46.96
CA ILE A 9 -22.83 -1.01 45.58
C ILE A 9 -21.60 -0.83 44.69
N SER A 10 -21.09 -1.92 44.10
CA SER A 10 -20.08 -1.82 43.05
C SER A 10 -20.70 -1.06 41.88
N GLN A 11 -20.22 0.15 41.60
CA GLN A 11 -20.54 0.80 40.35
C GLN A 11 -20.00 -0.10 39.24
N SER A 12 -20.91 -0.70 38.47
CA SER A 12 -20.54 -1.30 37.19
C SER A 12 -20.03 -0.16 36.33
N GLU A 13 -18.72 -0.10 36.09
CA GLU A 13 -18.16 0.75 35.03
C GLU A 13 -18.84 0.34 33.74
N THR A 14 -19.83 1.13 33.32
CA THR A 14 -20.42 1.04 31.98
C THR A 14 -19.30 1.45 31.03
N HIS A 15 -18.54 0.46 30.58
CA HIS A 15 -17.56 0.63 29.53
C HIS A 15 -18.34 1.09 28.30
N SER A 16 -18.16 2.34 27.92
CA SER A 16 -18.59 2.82 26.61
C SER A 16 -17.41 2.77 25.65
N GLY A 17 -17.63 2.22 24.46
CA GLY A 17 -16.61 2.07 23.43
C GLY A 17 -17.04 2.72 22.12
N SER A 18 -16.19 3.59 21.57
CA SER A 18 -16.39 4.14 20.23
C SER A 18 -15.27 3.67 19.30
N ALA A 19 -15.64 3.10 18.16
CA ALA A 19 -14.68 2.57 17.20
C ALA A 19 -14.91 3.17 15.80
N LEU A 20 -13.81 3.40 15.10
CA LEU A 20 -13.78 3.69 13.67
C LEU A 20 -13.28 2.46 12.92
N VAL A 21 -14.04 1.98 11.96
CA VAL A 21 -13.64 0.92 11.05
C VAL A 21 -13.53 1.49 9.65
N ILE A 22 -12.34 1.43 9.08
CA ILE A 22 -12.08 1.88 7.71
C ILE A 22 -11.97 0.69 6.80
N ILE A 23 -12.78 0.70 5.74
CA ILE A 23 -12.81 -0.30 4.70
C ILE A 23 -12.57 0.46 3.39
N PRO A 24 -11.30 0.63 2.98
CA PRO A 24 -10.96 1.22 1.69
C PRO A 24 -11.71 0.51 0.57
N SER A 25 -12.03 1.22 -0.51
CA SER A 25 -12.72 0.63 -1.66
C SER A 25 -11.89 -0.55 -2.20
N SER A 26 -12.42 -1.77 -2.12
CA SER A 26 -11.79 -3.01 -2.55
C SER A 26 -12.86 -4.00 -3.06
N PRO A 27 -12.50 -5.07 -3.79
CA PRO A 27 -13.51 -6.02 -4.28
C PRO A 27 -14.33 -6.70 -3.15
N ASP A 28 -13.76 -6.80 -1.95
CA ASP A 28 -14.38 -7.40 -0.78
C ASP A 28 -14.96 -6.40 0.23
N SER A 29 -14.88 -5.09 -0.03
CA SER A 29 -15.33 -4.05 0.90
C SER A 29 -16.80 -4.19 1.27
N GLU A 30 -17.66 -4.51 0.30
CA GLU A 30 -19.08 -4.76 0.52
C GLU A 30 -19.36 -6.01 1.36
N GLY A 31 -18.53 -7.05 1.22
CA GLY A 31 -18.58 -8.24 2.06
C GLY A 31 -18.32 -7.88 3.52
N TRP A 32 -17.27 -7.09 3.76
CA TRP A 32 -16.91 -6.60 5.10
C TRP A 32 -18.01 -5.73 5.72
N ARG A 33 -18.55 -4.76 4.96
CA ARG A 33 -19.63 -3.90 5.43
C ARG A 33 -20.84 -4.72 5.88
N ARG A 34 -21.27 -5.68 5.04
CA ARG A 34 -22.41 -6.55 5.35
C ARG A 34 -22.16 -7.41 6.59
N ALA A 35 -20.95 -7.96 6.73
CA ALA A 35 -20.57 -8.78 7.87
C ALA A 35 -20.61 -8.01 9.19
N ILE A 36 -19.99 -6.82 9.21
CA ILE A 36 -19.93 -5.94 10.38
C ILE A 36 -21.34 -5.47 10.76
N LEU A 37 -22.16 -5.08 9.78
CA LEU A 37 -23.54 -4.66 10.01
C LEU A 37 -24.39 -5.79 10.61
N ALA A 38 -24.32 -7.00 10.03
CA ALA A 38 -25.08 -8.14 10.52
C ALA A 38 -24.68 -8.53 11.95
N GLU A 39 -23.38 -8.62 12.22
CA GLU A 39 -22.86 -9.00 13.54
C GLU A 39 -23.13 -7.92 14.60
N GLY A 40 -22.96 -6.65 14.26
CA GLY A 40 -23.24 -5.56 15.18
C GLY A 40 -24.73 -5.43 15.51
N GLN A 41 -25.63 -5.61 14.53
CA GLN A 41 -27.06 -5.68 14.79
C GLN A 41 -27.42 -6.86 15.71
N GLY A 42 -26.84 -8.04 15.47
CA GLY A 42 -27.03 -9.22 16.33
C GLY A 42 -26.53 -9.02 17.76
N SER A 43 -25.52 -8.18 17.94
CA SER A 43 -24.89 -7.85 19.22
C SER A 43 -25.47 -6.59 19.90
N GLY A 44 -26.46 -5.92 19.29
CA GLY A 44 -27.04 -4.68 19.82
C GLY A 44 -26.10 -3.47 19.80
N ILE A 45 -25.09 -3.48 18.94
CA ILE A 45 -24.13 -2.38 18.76
C ILE A 45 -24.69 -1.37 17.77
N ALA A 46 -24.60 -0.09 18.08
CA ALA A 46 -25.00 0.97 17.16
C ALA A 46 -23.95 1.10 16.04
N ILE A 47 -24.37 0.94 14.78
CA ILE A 47 -23.48 1.12 13.63
C ILE A 47 -23.99 2.28 12.78
N SER A 48 -23.10 3.22 12.45
CA SER A 48 -23.34 4.25 11.44
C SER A 48 -22.37 4.14 10.28
N THR A 49 -22.83 4.61 9.13
CA THR A 49 -22.02 4.81 7.92
C THR A 49 -22.08 6.31 7.61
N TRP A 50 -21.04 6.91 7.04
CA TRP A 50 -21.00 8.36 6.76
C TRP A 50 -22.19 8.87 5.92
N GLU A 51 -22.82 7.98 5.14
CA GLU A 51 -23.98 8.29 4.31
C GLU A 51 -25.30 8.41 5.09
N ASN A 52 -25.37 7.99 6.36
CA ASN A 52 -26.61 7.97 7.15
C ASN A 52 -26.40 8.41 8.61
N GLU A 53 -26.97 9.57 8.93
CA GLU A 53 -27.40 10.11 10.24
C GLU A 53 -26.41 10.12 11.43
N ALA A 54 -26.60 11.13 12.30
CA ALA A 54 -25.90 11.25 13.56
C ALA A 54 -26.20 10.05 14.47
N VAL A 55 -25.15 9.39 14.97
CA VAL A 55 -25.27 8.31 15.97
C VAL A 55 -25.94 8.86 17.23
N ASP A 56 -26.97 8.17 17.72
CA ASP A 56 -27.56 8.48 19.03
C ASP A 56 -26.49 8.31 20.13
N PRO A 57 -26.09 9.41 20.80
CA PRO A 57 -25.02 9.40 21.79
C PRO A 57 -25.37 8.60 23.06
N THR A 58 -26.59 8.07 23.18
CA THR A 58 -27.01 7.26 24.34
C THR A 58 -26.61 5.78 24.25
N ASN A 59 -26.11 5.30 23.11
CA ASN A 59 -25.65 3.92 22.98
C ASN A 59 -24.28 3.71 23.64
N ALA A 60 -24.16 2.65 24.46
CA ALA A 60 -22.92 2.32 25.16
C ALA A 60 -21.78 1.96 24.19
N TYR A 61 -22.08 1.32 23.06
CA TYR A 61 -21.09 0.96 22.04
C TYR A 61 -21.51 1.46 20.66
N SER A 62 -20.59 2.10 19.95
CA SER A 62 -20.81 2.58 18.58
C SER A 62 -19.64 2.25 17.65
N ILE A 63 -19.96 1.87 16.43
CA ILE A 63 -19.02 1.67 15.34
C ILE A 63 -19.37 2.62 14.20
N HIS A 64 -18.38 3.37 13.77
CA HIS A 64 -18.47 4.19 12.58
C HIS A 64 -17.71 3.52 11.43
N ILE A 65 -18.35 3.32 10.29
CA ILE A 65 -17.73 2.73 9.10
C ILE A 65 -17.45 3.82 8.07
N SER A 66 -16.20 3.94 7.64
CA SER A 66 -15.74 4.86 6.59
C SER A 66 -14.96 4.12 5.50
N ASP A 67 -14.92 4.67 4.29
CA ASP A 67 -13.96 4.31 3.23
C ASP A 67 -12.78 5.28 3.15
N ASN A 68 -12.84 6.42 3.84
CA ASN A 68 -11.87 7.49 3.75
C ASN A 68 -10.78 7.34 4.82
N LEU A 69 -9.58 6.98 4.38
CA LEU A 69 -8.41 6.84 5.26
C LEU A 69 -8.05 8.14 6.01
N ASN A 70 -8.46 9.32 5.52
CA ASN A 70 -8.23 10.59 6.23
C ASN A 70 -8.94 10.66 7.59
N ASP A 71 -10.00 9.86 7.79
CA ASP A 71 -10.73 9.81 9.05
C ASP A 71 -9.88 9.18 10.17
N LEU A 72 -8.76 8.49 9.86
CA LEU A 72 -7.80 8.02 10.88
C LEU A 72 -7.21 9.15 11.72
N SER A 73 -7.20 10.38 11.20
CA SER A 73 -6.69 11.55 11.93
C SER A 73 -7.61 12.01 13.08
N THR A 74 -8.87 11.56 13.11
CA THR A 74 -9.83 12.00 14.13
C THR A 74 -9.55 11.36 15.50
N ASN A 75 -9.59 12.15 16.57
CA ASN A 75 -9.41 11.66 17.94
C ASN A 75 -10.73 11.26 18.61
N ALA A 76 -11.84 11.26 17.87
CA ALA A 76 -13.18 10.97 18.40
C ALA A 76 -13.40 9.49 18.77
N TYR A 77 -12.53 8.58 18.33
CA TYR A 77 -12.67 7.14 18.52
C TYR A 77 -11.57 6.57 19.39
N THR A 78 -11.96 5.74 20.35
CA THR A 78 -11.04 5.03 21.25
C THR A 78 -10.33 3.88 20.55
N GLU A 79 -10.97 3.29 19.54
CA GLU A 79 -10.41 2.21 18.72
C GLU A 79 -10.49 2.55 17.24
N LYS A 80 -9.48 2.14 16.49
CA LYS A 80 -9.44 2.30 15.03
C LYS A 80 -9.01 0.99 14.40
N THR A 81 -9.73 0.56 13.38
CA THR A 81 -9.42 -0.66 12.62
C THR A 81 -9.42 -0.35 11.13
N VAL A 82 -8.41 -0.80 10.41
CA VAL A 82 -8.32 -0.67 8.95
C VAL A 82 -8.32 -2.08 8.35
N ILE A 83 -9.18 -2.31 7.36
CA ILE A 83 -9.30 -3.60 6.67
C ILE A 83 -8.61 -3.50 5.31
N LEU A 84 -7.55 -4.28 5.10
CA LEU A 84 -6.65 -4.25 3.93
C LEU A 84 -6.54 -5.62 3.25
N THR A 85 -7.61 -6.41 3.30
CA THR A 85 -7.64 -7.84 2.94
C THR A 85 -7.47 -8.09 1.45
N GLN A 86 -7.69 -7.06 0.62
CA GLN A 86 -7.42 -7.06 -0.81
C GLN A 86 -6.81 -5.73 -1.28
N ALA A 87 -5.93 -5.13 -0.47
CA ALA A 87 -5.26 -3.87 -0.82
C ALA A 87 -4.38 -3.98 -2.09
N ASP A 88 -3.98 -5.19 -2.46
CA ASP A 88 -3.24 -5.53 -3.67
C ASP A 88 -4.15 -5.95 -4.84
N ALA A 89 -5.38 -6.38 -4.57
CA ALA A 89 -6.38 -6.71 -5.57
C ALA A 89 -7.38 -5.57 -5.80
N LEU A 90 -6.98 -4.32 -5.51
CA LEU A 90 -7.70 -3.10 -5.87
C LEU A 90 -7.75 -2.96 -7.40
N GLY A 91 -8.64 -3.73 -8.02
CA GLY A 91 -8.59 -4.10 -9.43
C GLY A 91 -8.84 -2.95 -10.40
N HIS A 92 -8.14 -3.01 -11.55
CA HIS A 92 -8.35 -2.19 -12.77
C HIS A 92 -8.26 -0.69 -12.62
N TRP A 93 -7.59 -0.19 -11.59
CA TRP A 93 -7.48 1.23 -11.39
C TRP A 93 -6.60 1.85 -12.49
N THR A 94 -7.19 2.78 -13.24
CA THR A 94 -6.45 3.66 -14.14
C THR A 94 -5.33 4.34 -13.36
N GLY A 95 -4.25 4.80 -14.02
CA GLY A 95 -3.09 5.37 -13.31
C GLY A 95 -3.42 6.44 -12.27
N ARG A 96 -4.51 7.19 -12.46
CA ARG A 96 -5.02 8.17 -11.46
C ARG A 96 -5.54 7.51 -10.18
N GLN A 97 -6.39 6.49 -10.31
CA GLN A 97 -6.97 5.84 -9.15
C GLN A 97 -5.87 5.16 -8.31
N ARG A 98 -4.91 4.49 -8.97
CA ARG A 98 -3.73 3.91 -8.28
C ARG A 98 -2.99 4.97 -7.47
N ALA A 99 -2.73 6.13 -8.08
CA ALA A 99 -2.08 7.24 -7.40
C ALA A 99 -2.86 7.69 -6.17
N ASP A 100 -4.18 7.91 -6.30
CA ASP A 100 -5.03 8.38 -5.20
C ASP A 100 -5.06 7.39 -4.01
N VAL A 101 -5.22 6.08 -4.27
CA VAL A 101 -5.20 5.09 -3.18
C VAL A 101 -3.82 4.91 -2.58
N SER A 102 -2.77 4.85 -3.39
CA SER A 102 -1.43 4.71 -2.85
C SER A 102 -1.08 5.89 -1.95
N LEU A 103 -1.53 7.10 -2.28
CA LEU A 103 -1.36 8.28 -1.43
C LEU A 103 -2.08 8.11 -0.10
N ALA A 104 -3.33 7.63 -0.13
CA ALA A 104 -4.09 7.36 1.10
C ALA A 104 -3.45 6.25 1.95
N LEU A 105 -2.89 5.21 1.33
CA LEU A 105 -2.18 4.12 2.02
C LEU A 105 -0.80 4.56 2.55
N SER A 106 -0.14 5.49 1.88
CA SER A 106 1.17 6.02 2.28
C SER A 106 1.12 6.88 3.56
N VAL A 107 -0.08 7.21 4.05
CA VAL A 107 -0.26 7.94 5.32
C VAL A 107 -0.85 7.06 6.43
N LEU A 108 -0.82 5.74 6.25
CA LEU A 108 -1.29 4.81 7.28
C LEU A 108 -0.48 5.00 8.59
N PRO A 109 -1.16 5.20 9.73
CA PRO A 109 -0.51 5.43 11.01
C PRO A 109 0.21 4.18 11.52
N THR A 110 1.42 4.33 12.03
CA THR A 110 2.17 3.25 12.70
C THR A 110 1.79 3.08 14.18
N SER A 111 0.79 3.82 14.66
CA SER A 111 0.38 3.83 16.07
C SER A 111 -0.18 2.47 16.50
N PRO A 112 0.18 1.96 17.70
CA PRO A 112 -0.39 0.73 18.24
C PRO A 112 -1.91 0.84 18.53
N SER A 113 -2.46 2.07 18.51
CA SER A 113 -3.90 2.31 18.66
C SER A 113 -4.71 1.99 17.40
N VAL A 114 -4.06 1.64 16.30
CA VAL A 114 -4.72 1.26 15.04
C VAL A 114 -4.47 -0.21 14.76
N ARG A 115 -5.57 -0.96 14.65
CA ARG A 115 -5.57 -2.37 14.27
C ARG A 115 -5.64 -2.50 12.76
N TYR A 116 -4.87 -3.42 12.21
CA TYR A 116 -4.92 -3.78 10.80
C TYR A 116 -5.46 -5.19 10.65
N ILE A 117 -6.49 -5.35 9.83
CA ILE A 117 -6.97 -6.65 9.37
C ILE A 117 -6.41 -6.83 7.96
N THR A 118 -5.44 -7.73 7.82
CA THR A 118 -4.68 -8.00 6.60
C THR A 118 -4.88 -9.46 6.17
N PRO A 119 -4.44 -9.87 4.97
CA PRO A 119 -4.47 -11.27 4.56
C PRO A 119 -3.81 -12.19 5.59
N SER A 120 -2.66 -11.80 6.13
CA SER A 120 -1.98 -12.60 7.17
C SER A 120 -2.78 -12.72 8.47
N THR A 121 -3.58 -11.71 8.85
CA THR A 121 -4.45 -11.82 10.04
C THR A 121 -5.64 -12.76 9.84
N LEU A 122 -6.03 -13.01 8.60
CA LEU A 122 -7.16 -13.88 8.26
C LEU A 122 -6.73 -15.32 7.98
N ASP A 123 -5.44 -15.56 7.76
CA ASP A 123 -4.94 -16.88 7.38
C ASP A 123 -5.30 -17.94 8.45
N GLY A 124 -6.11 -18.91 8.06
CA GLY A 124 -6.65 -19.95 8.96
C GLY A 124 -7.64 -19.46 10.03
N ALA A 125 -7.99 -18.18 10.05
CA ALA A 125 -8.93 -17.62 11.02
C ALA A 125 -10.37 -18.04 10.70
N LYS A 126 -11.15 -18.31 11.75
CA LYS A 126 -12.62 -18.54 11.64
C LYS A 126 -13.44 -17.29 11.97
N SER A 127 -12.85 -16.38 12.72
CA SER A 127 -13.42 -15.09 13.09
C SER A 127 -12.30 -14.08 13.31
N VAL A 128 -12.60 -12.80 13.13
CA VAL A 128 -11.66 -11.71 13.40
C VAL A 128 -12.29 -10.66 14.31
N ALA A 129 -11.54 -10.26 15.34
CA ALA A 129 -11.92 -9.15 16.20
C ALA A 129 -11.71 -7.83 15.44
N VAL A 130 -12.81 -7.25 14.96
CA VAL A 130 -12.85 -5.94 14.28
C VAL A 130 -12.69 -4.81 15.29
N THR A 131 -13.29 -4.94 16.46
CA THR A 131 -13.06 -4.07 17.63
C THR A 131 -12.90 -4.94 18.88
N SER A 132 -12.58 -4.37 20.03
CA SER A 132 -12.56 -5.13 21.30
C SER A 132 -13.93 -5.72 21.67
N PHE A 133 -15.01 -5.17 21.11
CA PHE A 133 -16.40 -5.52 21.41
C PHE A 133 -17.18 -6.07 20.21
N LEU A 134 -16.53 -6.26 19.05
CA LEU A 134 -17.13 -6.86 17.86
C LEU A 134 -16.17 -7.89 17.23
N ASN A 135 -16.62 -9.14 17.18
CA ASN A 135 -15.91 -10.24 16.53
C ASN A 135 -16.74 -10.74 15.33
N VAL A 136 -16.20 -10.62 14.12
CA VAL A 136 -16.90 -10.97 12.89
C VAL A 136 -16.53 -12.39 12.46
N PRO A 137 -17.49 -13.31 12.28
CA PRO A 137 -17.23 -14.63 11.71
C PRO A 137 -16.85 -14.51 10.22
N LEU A 138 -15.95 -15.37 9.75
CA LEU A 138 -15.43 -15.35 8.36
C LEU A 138 -16.09 -16.40 7.45
N ASP A 139 -17.04 -17.18 7.98
CA ASP A 139 -17.68 -18.30 7.26
C ASP A 139 -18.50 -17.78 6.06
N GLY A 140 -18.02 -18.02 4.85
CA GLY A 140 -18.72 -17.72 3.59
C GLY A 140 -18.95 -16.23 3.31
N THR A 141 -18.26 -15.35 4.04
CA THR A 141 -18.56 -13.91 4.09
C THR A 141 -17.94 -13.13 2.92
N PHE A 142 -16.89 -13.69 2.30
CA PHE A 142 -16.13 -13.04 1.24
C PHE A 142 -16.18 -13.92 0.00
N ASP A 143 -17.03 -13.54 -0.95
CA ASP A 143 -17.01 -14.11 -2.29
C ASP A 143 -15.79 -13.53 -3.00
N SER A 144 -14.60 -14.04 -2.66
CA SER A 144 -13.33 -13.54 -3.15
C SER A 144 -13.19 -13.93 -4.62
N LYS A 145 -13.77 -13.13 -5.52
CA LYS A 145 -13.33 -13.13 -6.90
C LYS A 145 -11.89 -12.61 -6.88
N GLU A 146 -10.93 -13.52 -7.00
CA GLU A 146 -9.53 -13.15 -7.17
C GLU A 146 -9.41 -12.26 -8.41
N GLY A 147 -9.19 -10.96 -8.17
CA GLY A 147 -8.84 -10.00 -9.20
C GLY A 147 -7.36 -10.11 -9.56
N PRO A 148 -6.93 -9.53 -10.71
CA PRO A 148 -5.51 -9.39 -10.99
C PRO A 148 -4.85 -8.54 -9.90
N VAL A 149 -3.71 -9.02 -9.38
CA VAL A 149 -2.95 -8.35 -8.33
C VAL A 149 -2.15 -7.19 -8.93
N ASP A 150 -2.30 -6.01 -8.35
CA ASP A 150 -1.41 -4.87 -8.59
C ASP A 150 -0.15 -5.05 -7.72
N HIS A 151 0.90 -5.63 -8.33
CA HIS A 151 2.16 -5.90 -7.65
C HIS A 151 2.76 -4.62 -7.04
N ALA A 152 2.55 -3.48 -7.69
CA ALA A 152 3.03 -2.20 -7.21
C ALA A 152 2.39 -1.77 -5.89
N LEU A 153 1.19 -2.25 -5.54
CA LEU A 153 0.48 -1.95 -4.28
C LEU A 153 0.67 -3.02 -3.19
N THR A 154 1.28 -4.16 -3.52
CA THR A 154 1.50 -5.25 -2.55
C THR A 154 2.31 -4.85 -1.32
N LEU A 155 3.09 -3.76 -1.39
CA LEU A 155 3.78 -3.23 -0.22
C LEU A 155 2.84 -2.87 0.95
N TYR A 156 1.61 -2.45 0.65
CA TYR A 156 0.60 -2.07 1.66
C TYR A 156 -0.30 -3.23 2.09
N ARG A 157 -0.11 -4.42 1.52
CA ARG A 157 -0.95 -5.61 1.78
C ARG A 157 -1.01 -5.97 3.27
N GLU A 158 0.09 -5.74 3.98
CA GLU A 158 0.23 -6.09 5.41
C GLU A 158 0.17 -4.87 6.34
N GLY A 159 -0.38 -3.74 5.87
CA GLY A 159 -0.51 -2.51 6.65
C GLY A 159 0.65 -1.52 6.45
N PRO A 160 1.00 -0.72 7.48
CA PRO A 160 2.07 0.25 7.40
C PRO A 160 3.40 -0.41 7.05
N LEU A 161 4.19 0.30 6.24
CA LEU A 161 5.48 -0.18 5.77
C LEU A 161 6.47 -0.25 6.92
N LYS A 162 7.29 -1.30 6.91
CA LYS A 162 8.29 -1.54 7.96
C LYS A 162 9.68 -1.16 7.42
N PRO A 163 10.48 -0.36 8.15
CA PRO A 163 11.88 -0.15 7.80
C PRO A 163 12.63 -1.48 7.66
N GLY A 164 13.46 -1.60 6.63
CA GLY A 164 14.21 -2.80 6.28
C GLY A 164 13.40 -3.88 5.54
N ALA A 165 12.10 -3.70 5.34
CA ALA A 165 11.33 -4.60 4.48
C ALA A 165 11.60 -4.28 3.00
N ILE A 166 11.86 -5.34 2.23
CA ILE A 166 12.07 -5.26 0.79
C ILE A 166 10.78 -5.62 0.08
N TYR A 167 10.36 -4.78 -0.85
CA TYR A 167 9.19 -5.01 -1.70
C TYR A 167 9.61 -5.02 -3.17
N SER A 168 9.09 -5.97 -3.94
CA SER A 168 9.49 -6.16 -5.33
C SER A 168 8.40 -5.69 -6.28
N TRP A 169 8.77 -4.79 -7.19
CA TRP A 169 8.00 -4.40 -8.35
C TRP A 169 8.47 -5.18 -9.58
N LEU A 170 7.50 -5.68 -10.33
CA LEU A 170 7.71 -6.42 -11.56
C LEU A 170 7.85 -5.44 -12.74
N PRO A 171 8.49 -5.86 -13.84
CA PRO A 171 8.55 -5.04 -15.05
C PRO A 171 7.16 -4.58 -15.55
N SER A 172 6.11 -5.37 -15.31
CA SER A 172 4.72 -5.05 -15.64
C SER A 172 4.13 -3.88 -14.85
N ASP A 173 4.76 -3.46 -13.75
CA ASP A 173 4.33 -2.31 -12.95
C ASP A 173 4.77 -0.98 -13.57
N PHE A 174 5.67 -1.03 -14.55
CA PHE A 174 6.26 0.14 -15.21
C PHE A 174 5.67 0.36 -16.60
N SER A 175 5.66 1.63 -17.00
CA SER A 175 5.46 2.01 -18.39
C SER A 175 6.78 1.87 -19.14
N ILE A 176 6.79 1.01 -20.14
CA ILE A 176 7.96 0.72 -20.99
C ILE A 176 7.64 1.23 -22.38
N ASP A 177 8.61 1.86 -23.05
CA ASP A 177 8.44 2.46 -24.38
C ASP A 177 7.78 1.46 -25.36
N PRO A 178 6.49 1.65 -25.71
CA PRO A 178 5.72 0.65 -26.43
C PRO A 178 6.20 0.47 -27.88
N ALA A 179 6.90 1.45 -28.45
CA ALA A 179 7.42 1.37 -29.81
C ALA A 179 8.64 0.43 -29.93
N HIS A 180 9.28 0.11 -28.81
CA HIS A 180 10.54 -0.66 -28.78
C HIS A 180 10.48 -1.86 -27.83
N GLN A 181 9.27 -2.21 -27.37
CA GLN A 181 9.03 -3.37 -26.53
C GLN A 181 8.90 -4.63 -27.39
N SER A 182 9.78 -5.60 -27.19
CA SER A 182 9.54 -6.96 -27.67
C SER A 182 8.94 -7.78 -26.53
N LEU A 183 7.69 -8.23 -26.70
CA LEU A 183 7.03 -9.15 -25.77
C LEU A 183 7.62 -10.54 -25.94
N ASP A 184 8.72 -10.82 -25.25
CA ASP A 184 9.25 -12.18 -25.13
C ASP A 184 8.81 -12.75 -23.78
N ALA A 185 7.81 -13.63 -23.80
CA ALA A 185 7.02 -14.04 -22.62
C ALA A 185 7.80 -14.83 -21.55
N SER A 186 9.10 -15.06 -21.72
CA SER A 186 9.90 -15.96 -20.87
C SER A 186 10.99 -15.28 -20.02
N VAL A 187 11.46 -14.06 -20.36
CA VAL A 187 12.58 -13.41 -19.65
C VAL A 187 12.46 -11.88 -19.67
N GLY A 188 11.73 -11.31 -18.70
CA GLY A 188 11.63 -9.86 -18.49
C GLY A 188 11.06 -9.07 -19.67
N THR A 189 11.02 -7.74 -19.56
CA THR A 189 10.65 -6.90 -20.71
C THR A 189 11.91 -6.41 -21.41
N ARG A 190 12.15 -6.94 -22.62
CA ARG A 190 13.26 -6.52 -23.49
C ARG A 190 12.89 -5.26 -24.28
N ILE A 191 13.81 -4.30 -24.27
CA ILE A 191 13.68 -2.95 -24.83
C ILE A 191 14.78 -2.77 -25.87
N ASP A 192 14.41 -2.54 -27.13
CA ASP A 192 15.35 -2.11 -28.17
C ASP A 192 15.80 -0.67 -27.90
N LEU A 193 17.11 -0.44 -27.89
CA LEU A 193 17.72 0.87 -27.64
C LEU A 193 17.87 1.70 -28.92
N THR A 194 17.71 1.11 -30.10
CA THR A 194 17.87 1.78 -31.39
C THR A 194 17.00 3.04 -31.47
N GLY A 195 17.56 4.14 -31.99
CA GLY A 195 16.86 5.41 -32.15
C GLY A 195 17.46 6.54 -31.31
N ARG A 196 16.65 7.57 -31.06
CA ARG A 196 17.05 8.79 -30.34
C ARG A 196 17.09 8.60 -28.82
N ALA A 197 17.73 9.55 -28.14
CA ALA A 197 17.65 9.72 -26.69
C ALA A 197 16.19 9.77 -26.22
N ARG A 198 15.86 9.00 -25.19
CA ARG A 198 14.48 8.82 -24.67
C ARG A 198 14.45 8.20 -23.28
N CYS A 199 13.30 8.30 -22.62
CA CYS A 199 12.98 7.50 -21.45
C CYS A 199 12.59 6.09 -21.91
N LEU A 200 13.23 5.07 -21.36
CA LEU A 200 12.99 3.66 -21.69
C LEU A 200 11.95 3.04 -20.76
N VAL A 201 12.03 3.38 -19.48
CA VAL A 201 11.18 2.88 -18.39
C VAL A 201 10.79 4.06 -17.52
N HIS A 202 9.52 4.16 -17.13
CA HIS A 202 9.04 5.10 -16.11
C HIS A 202 7.88 4.53 -15.27
N GLY A 203 7.74 4.95 -14.01
CA GLY A 203 6.69 4.47 -13.09
C GLY A 203 7.24 3.99 -11.74
N PRO A 204 6.48 3.23 -10.92
CA PRO A 204 5.09 2.80 -11.14
C PRO A 204 4.03 3.83 -10.73
N TYR A 205 4.43 5.03 -10.29
CA TYR A 205 3.54 6.10 -9.80
C TYR A 205 2.73 5.67 -8.57
N VAL A 206 3.40 5.00 -7.63
CA VAL A 206 2.86 4.62 -6.33
C VAL A 206 3.38 5.60 -5.28
N ALA A 207 2.52 6.07 -4.39
CA ALA A 207 2.98 6.92 -3.30
C ALA A 207 3.76 6.11 -2.28
N LEU A 208 4.86 6.69 -1.80
CA LEU A 208 5.64 6.17 -0.68
C LEU A 208 5.50 7.13 0.49
N PRO A 209 5.44 6.64 1.75
CA PRO A 209 5.46 7.50 2.93
C PRO A 209 6.77 8.27 3.01
N LYS A 210 6.74 9.33 3.82
CA LYS A 210 7.95 10.05 4.27
C LYS A 210 9.02 9.06 4.75
N GLY A 211 10.26 9.29 4.36
CA GLY A 211 11.40 8.50 4.81
C GLY A 211 12.50 8.41 3.77
N GLN A 212 13.59 7.73 4.13
CA GLN A 212 14.67 7.43 3.20
C GLN A 212 14.38 6.10 2.48
N TRP A 213 14.39 6.15 1.16
CA TRP A 213 14.03 5.04 0.30
C TRP A 213 15.17 4.68 -0.65
N GLN A 214 15.49 3.40 -0.75
CA GLN A 214 16.39 2.87 -1.76
C GLN A 214 15.60 2.10 -2.82
N ALA A 215 15.88 2.39 -4.10
CA ALA A 215 15.47 1.58 -5.22
C ALA A 215 16.68 0.80 -5.77
N THR A 216 16.50 -0.50 -5.94
CA THR A 216 17.49 -1.44 -6.49
C THR A 216 16.94 -1.98 -7.81
N VAL A 217 17.44 -1.45 -8.93
CA VAL A 217 17.02 -1.79 -10.28
C VAL A 217 17.85 -2.95 -10.80
N ARG A 218 17.20 -4.06 -11.15
CA ARG A 218 17.82 -5.24 -11.77
C ARG A 218 17.59 -5.21 -13.27
N PHE A 219 18.67 -5.27 -14.05
CA PHE A 219 18.59 -5.20 -15.51
C PHE A 219 19.74 -5.94 -16.17
N SER A 220 19.57 -6.28 -17.44
CA SER A 220 20.63 -6.81 -18.28
C SER A 220 20.78 -6.05 -19.59
N VAL A 221 21.98 -6.09 -20.16
CA VAL A 221 22.31 -5.47 -21.44
C VAL A 221 23.08 -6.43 -22.34
N ASP A 222 22.85 -6.34 -23.65
CA ASP A 222 23.61 -7.11 -24.64
C ASP A 222 24.98 -6.46 -24.99
N ALA A 223 25.71 -7.08 -25.91
CA ALA A 223 27.06 -6.66 -26.32
C ALA A 223 27.09 -5.30 -27.06
N SER A 224 25.97 -4.88 -27.65
CA SER A 224 25.85 -3.57 -28.29
C SER A 224 25.45 -2.52 -27.26
N ALA A 225 24.53 -2.86 -26.35
CA ALA A 225 24.01 -1.97 -25.33
C ALA A 225 25.02 -1.61 -24.23
N CYS A 226 26.01 -2.47 -23.95
CA CYS A 226 26.96 -2.25 -22.87
C CYS A 226 27.86 -1.01 -23.02
N ARG A 227 27.92 -0.42 -24.21
CA ARG A 227 28.71 0.79 -24.50
C ARG A 227 27.91 2.08 -24.29
N HIS A 228 26.58 1.99 -24.25
CA HIS A 228 25.73 3.15 -24.08
C HIS A 228 25.71 3.58 -22.63
N ARG A 229 25.54 4.87 -22.42
CA ARG A 229 25.28 5.44 -21.11
C ARG A 229 23.80 5.30 -20.77
N LEU A 230 23.52 4.94 -19.53
CA LEU A 230 22.18 4.87 -18.97
C LEU A 230 22.11 5.86 -17.81
N ARG A 231 21.03 6.64 -17.76
CA ARG A 231 20.73 7.52 -16.63
C ARG A 231 19.59 6.91 -15.83
N PHE A 232 19.78 6.83 -14.52
CA PHE A 232 18.78 6.38 -13.57
C PHE A 232 18.32 7.58 -12.75
N GLU A 233 17.01 7.75 -12.63
CA GLU A 233 16.37 8.78 -11.78
C GLU A 233 15.42 8.11 -10.79
N TRP A 234 15.38 8.58 -9.54
CA TRP A 234 14.49 8.08 -8.49
C TRP A 234 14.11 9.20 -7.52
N GLY A 235 12.82 9.30 -7.22
CA GLY A 235 12.28 10.28 -6.28
C GLY A 235 10.83 10.65 -6.61
N PRO A 236 10.28 11.70 -5.98
CA PRO A 236 9.00 12.28 -6.37
C PRO A 236 9.07 12.95 -7.75
N LEU A 237 7.91 13.16 -8.38
CA LEU A 237 7.75 13.66 -9.76
C LEU A 237 8.52 14.93 -10.14
N ALA A 238 8.99 15.72 -9.17
CA ALA A 238 9.71 16.97 -9.38
C ALA A 238 11.14 17.00 -8.81
N GLN A 239 11.55 16.01 -8.02
CA GLN A 239 12.84 16.01 -7.33
C GLN A 239 13.47 14.62 -7.41
N PHE A 240 14.47 14.46 -8.26
CA PHE A 240 15.10 13.17 -8.48
C PHE A 240 16.51 13.16 -7.89
N ALA A 241 16.85 12.08 -7.19
CA ALA A 241 18.22 11.60 -7.19
C ALA A 241 18.53 11.08 -8.60
N SER A 242 19.73 11.30 -9.12
CA SER A 242 20.13 10.76 -10.41
C SER A 242 21.60 10.39 -10.48
N PHE A 243 21.91 9.39 -11.30
CA PHE A 243 23.28 9.11 -11.72
C PHE A 243 23.31 8.52 -13.13
N GLU A 244 24.47 8.59 -13.77
CA GLU A 244 24.72 7.98 -15.09
C GLU A 244 25.78 6.91 -14.96
N ALA A 245 25.60 5.79 -15.67
CA ALA A 245 26.57 4.71 -15.73
C ALA A 245 26.57 4.04 -17.10
N SER A 246 27.72 3.49 -17.48
CA SER A 246 27.86 2.61 -18.66
C SER A 246 28.26 1.21 -18.18
N PRO A 247 27.54 0.15 -18.56
CA PRO A 247 27.82 -1.21 -18.08
C PRO A 247 29.22 -1.74 -18.43
N GLY A 248 29.79 -1.32 -19.57
CA GLY A 248 31.15 -1.65 -20.02
C GLY A 248 31.34 -3.09 -20.53
N LYS A 249 30.43 -4.01 -20.19
CA LYS A 249 30.34 -5.39 -20.69
C LYS A 249 28.88 -5.83 -20.77
N SER A 250 28.58 -6.84 -21.57
CA SER A 250 27.25 -7.46 -21.58
C SER A 250 27.03 -8.29 -20.31
N GLY A 251 25.79 -8.43 -19.87
CA GLY A 251 25.42 -9.22 -18.70
C GLY A 251 24.35 -8.58 -17.84
N HIS A 252 24.25 -9.06 -16.60
CA HIS A 252 23.30 -8.61 -15.59
C HIS A 252 23.96 -7.61 -14.63
N PHE A 253 23.19 -6.61 -14.23
CA PHE A 253 23.64 -5.47 -13.45
C PHE A 253 22.59 -5.06 -12.42
N ILE A 254 23.07 -4.37 -11.40
CA ILE A 254 22.25 -3.75 -10.37
C ILE A 254 22.61 -2.27 -10.33
N ALA A 255 21.60 -1.42 -10.40
CA ALA A 255 21.70 0.01 -10.14
C ALA A 255 20.99 0.32 -8.82
N GLN A 256 21.69 0.98 -7.89
CA GLN A 256 21.12 1.38 -6.61
C GLN A 256 21.05 2.89 -6.51
N ILE A 257 19.90 3.40 -6.09
CA ILE A 257 19.68 4.83 -5.94
C ILE A 257 18.82 5.10 -4.71
N THR A 258 19.20 6.12 -3.95
CA THR A 258 18.54 6.48 -2.69
C THR A 258 17.98 7.88 -2.78
N HIS A 259 16.80 8.09 -2.23
CA HIS A 259 16.14 9.39 -2.16
C HIS A 259 15.44 9.57 -0.80
N ILE A 260 15.29 10.81 -0.36
CA ILE A 260 14.55 11.15 0.87
C ILE A 260 13.21 11.76 0.47
N PHE A 261 12.12 11.11 0.86
CA PHE A 261 10.77 11.64 0.70
C PHE A 261 10.45 12.46 1.95
N GLU A 262 10.32 13.78 1.81
CA GLU A 262 10.04 14.70 2.94
C GLU A 262 8.60 14.57 3.45
N GLU A 263 7.70 14.17 2.56
CA GLU A 263 6.30 13.89 2.80
C GLU A 263 5.86 12.68 1.96
N ALA A 264 4.65 12.18 2.22
CA ALA A 264 4.03 11.16 1.39
C ALA A 264 3.85 11.69 -0.05
N ALA A 265 4.46 11.03 -1.04
CA ALA A 265 4.42 11.49 -2.43
C ALA A 265 4.54 10.35 -3.43
N LEU A 266 3.96 10.54 -4.62
CA LEU A 266 4.10 9.63 -5.76
C LEU A 266 5.56 9.52 -6.16
N CYS A 267 6.10 8.30 -6.16
CA CYS A 267 7.44 8.04 -6.65
C CYS A 267 7.45 7.76 -8.15
N GLU A 268 8.57 8.08 -8.77
CA GLU A 268 8.87 7.72 -10.14
C GLU A 268 10.34 7.27 -10.23
N LEU A 269 10.53 6.06 -10.75
CA LEU A 269 11.80 5.59 -11.24
C LEU A 269 11.85 5.83 -12.75
N ARG A 270 12.97 6.32 -13.27
CA ARG A 270 13.22 6.36 -14.72
C ARG A 270 14.53 5.70 -15.09
N VAL A 271 14.50 4.97 -16.20
CA VAL A 271 15.69 4.52 -16.93
C VAL A 271 15.72 5.25 -18.25
N ILE A 272 16.75 6.04 -18.49
CA ILE A 272 16.84 6.98 -19.61
C ILE A 272 18.07 6.65 -20.44
N LEU A 273 17.88 6.60 -21.75
CA LEU A 273 18.95 6.61 -22.72
C LEU A 273 19.22 8.08 -23.11
N PRO A 274 20.33 8.70 -22.66
CA PRO A 274 20.60 10.12 -22.86
C PRO A 274 21.14 10.43 -24.26
N GLU A 275 21.48 9.42 -25.06
CA GLU A 275 22.12 9.55 -26.37
C GLU A 275 21.42 8.68 -27.42
N SER A 276 21.69 8.93 -28.70
CA SER A 276 21.15 8.09 -29.77
C SER A 276 21.93 6.78 -29.85
N SER A 277 21.24 5.69 -30.17
CA SER A 277 21.82 4.37 -30.36
C SER A 277 21.45 3.79 -31.73
N LEU A 278 22.38 3.07 -32.34
CA LEU A 278 22.14 2.34 -33.59
C LEU A 278 21.76 0.87 -33.35
N ALA A 279 21.99 0.35 -32.15
CA ALA A 279 21.74 -1.04 -31.79
C ALA A 279 21.86 -1.27 -30.27
N GLY A 280 21.24 -2.36 -29.81
CA GLY A 280 21.41 -2.90 -28.47
C GLY A 280 20.08 -3.08 -27.78
N ALA A 281 20.06 -3.96 -26.80
CA ALA A 281 18.88 -4.24 -26.00
C ALA A 281 19.18 -4.15 -24.51
N LEU A 282 18.20 -3.66 -23.77
CA LEU A 282 18.13 -3.67 -22.32
C LEU A 282 16.93 -4.53 -21.89
N THR A 283 17.08 -5.38 -20.88
CA THR A 283 15.96 -6.07 -20.25
C THR A 283 15.80 -5.57 -18.82
N LEU A 284 14.62 -5.05 -18.49
CA LEU A 284 14.24 -4.78 -17.09
C LEU A 284 13.79 -6.10 -16.44
N GLU A 285 14.42 -6.45 -15.33
CA GLU A 285 14.17 -7.72 -14.62
C GLU A 285 13.29 -7.49 -13.39
N GLY A 286 13.34 -6.30 -12.80
CA GLY A 286 12.52 -5.90 -11.67
C GLY A 286 13.17 -4.76 -10.89
N VAL A 287 12.43 -4.25 -9.90
CA VAL A 287 12.91 -3.20 -9.00
C VAL A 287 12.53 -3.60 -7.59
N ASP A 288 13.52 -3.66 -6.70
CA ASP A 288 13.27 -3.85 -5.28
C ASP A 288 13.35 -2.50 -4.57
N ILE A 289 12.36 -2.18 -3.75
CA ILE A 289 12.34 -0.97 -2.92
C ILE A 289 12.44 -1.32 -1.44
N GLU A 290 13.17 -0.50 -0.71
CA GLU A 290 13.39 -0.65 0.73
C GLU A 290 13.28 0.70 1.42
N MET A 291 12.50 0.74 2.50
CA MET A 291 12.52 1.86 3.44
C MET A 291 13.71 1.69 4.37
N MET A 292 14.72 2.55 4.26
CA MET A 292 15.92 2.48 5.09
C MET A 292 15.69 3.00 6.51
N GLY A 293 14.66 3.83 6.71
CA GLY A 293 14.27 4.40 8.00
C GLY A 293 13.69 5.80 7.86
N GLU A 294 13.15 6.32 8.96
CA GLU A 294 12.83 7.74 9.06
C GLU A 294 14.13 8.55 9.16
N THR A 295 14.28 9.55 8.31
CA THR A 295 15.36 10.52 8.46
C THR A 295 15.19 11.24 9.79
N ALA A 296 16.24 11.18 10.63
CA ALA A 296 16.30 12.02 11.82
C ALA A 296 16.07 13.48 11.40
N PRO A 297 15.31 14.28 12.17
CA PRO A 297 15.18 15.70 11.87
C PRO A 297 16.57 16.33 11.84
N ALA A 298 16.89 17.00 10.73
CA ALA A 298 18.13 17.75 10.55
C ALA A 298 18.22 18.95 11.49
#